data_AF-A0A2S2PNU7-F1
#
_entry.id   AF-A0A2S2PNU7-F1
#
_cell.length_a   1.000
_cell.length_b   1.000
_cell.length_c   1.000
_cell.angle_alpha   90.00
_cell.angle_beta   90.00
_cell.angle_gamma   90.00
#
_symmetry.space_group_name_H-M   'P 1'
#
loop_
_entity.id
_entity.type
_entity.pdbx_description
1 polymer ?
#
loop_
_entity_poly.entity_id
_entity_poly.type
_entity_poly.pdbx_seq_one_letter_code
_entity_poly.pdbx_strand_id
1 'polypeptide(L)'
;MGKNKKKGASRIEKATAKREKKIAQRIKKDIGKIGEPEVSTIVAHIEAKNKAKVKVTETKVDNPSRRSNFSFVPHPDKDEIILFGGEFHNGKNTIMYNDLIFYNISHNTWTLVDAPGAPPSRSSHSAVSVAVDNGQLWIFGGEFASPSEYQFYHYNDLWVFGLKNRNWTKVMAEGGPCARSGHRMVLSKRHLVLFGGFQDNTHNYQYFNDLYAFSLADYKWKTIKTSGQAPSPRSGCQMFAMEDGRIVVYGGYYKEKVKKDYDKGTILIDMYILTPESKFKF
;
A
#
# COMPACT_ATOMS: atom_id res chain seq x y z
N MET A 1 -17.62 35.61 -23.85
CA MET A 1 -18.56 34.65 -23.22
C MET A 1 -17.91 33.82 -22.08
N GLY A 2 -17.26 34.43 -21.07
CA GLY A 2 -16.43 33.70 -20.08
C GLY A 2 -16.89 33.68 -18.61
N LYS A 3 -17.97 34.39 -18.23
CA LYS A 3 -18.31 34.61 -16.80
C LYS A 3 -19.27 33.58 -16.18
N ASN A 4 -19.98 32.76 -16.96
CA ASN A 4 -20.98 31.81 -16.44
C ASN A 4 -20.43 30.43 -16.03
N LYS A 5 -19.30 29.96 -16.60
CA LYS A 5 -18.71 28.66 -16.22
C LYS A 5 -18.08 28.67 -14.81
N LYS A 6 -17.46 29.78 -14.39
CA LYS A 6 -16.82 29.91 -13.05
C LYS A 6 -17.83 29.97 -11.89
N LYS A 7 -18.99 30.61 -12.07
CA LYS A 7 -20.05 30.66 -11.04
C LYS A 7 -20.73 29.30 -10.83
N GLY A 8 -20.87 28.50 -11.89
CA GLY A 8 -21.41 27.13 -11.82
C GLY A 8 -20.50 26.17 -11.05
N ALA A 9 -19.19 26.19 -11.33
CA ALA A 9 -18.19 25.38 -10.64
C ALA A 9 -18.15 25.65 -9.11
N SER A 10 -18.14 26.93 -8.71
CA SER A 10 -18.15 27.32 -7.29
C SER A 10 -19.42 26.88 -6.54
N ARG A 11 -20.57 26.83 -7.21
CA ARG A 11 -21.83 26.38 -6.60
C ARG A 11 -21.87 24.86 -6.45
N ILE A 12 -21.28 24.12 -7.40
CA ILE A 12 -21.12 22.66 -7.33
C ILE A 12 -20.16 22.31 -6.19
N GLU A 13 -18.97 22.93 -6.13
CA GLU A 13 -17.99 22.71 -5.05
C GLU A 13 -18.58 22.93 -3.65
N LYS A 14 -19.33 24.03 -3.46
CA LYS A 14 -20.03 24.31 -2.19
C LYS A 14 -21.09 23.26 -1.85
N ALA A 15 -21.81 22.74 -2.85
CA ALA A 15 -22.81 21.70 -2.66
C ALA A 15 -22.14 20.34 -2.32
N THR A 16 -21.01 20.02 -2.96
CA THR A 16 -20.20 18.84 -2.67
C THR A 16 -19.65 18.89 -1.25
N ALA A 17 -19.01 19.99 -0.86
CA ALA A 17 -18.47 20.20 0.49
C ALA A 17 -19.56 20.11 1.58
N LYS A 18 -20.75 20.68 1.34
CA LYS A 18 -21.88 20.58 2.27
C LYS A 18 -22.40 19.14 2.41
N ARG A 19 -22.40 18.36 1.32
CA ARG A 19 -22.78 16.94 1.33
C ARG A 19 -21.74 16.09 2.07
N GLU A 20 -20.46 16.30 1.80
CA GLU A 20 -19.34 15.65 2.49
C GLU A 20 -19.43 15.86 4.00
N LYS A 21 -19.68 17.11 4.43
CA LYS A 21 -19.87 17.44 5.85
C LYS A 21 -21.03 16.67 6.50
N LYS A 22 -22.16 16.47 5.80
CA LYS A 22 -23.30 15.70 6.32
C LYS A 22 -22.99 14.21 6.43
N ILE A 23 -22.30 13.64 5.44
CA ILE A 23 -21.90 12.22 5.47
C ILE A 23 -20.90 12.00 6.59
N ALA A 24 -19.91 12.87 6.76
CA ALA A 24 -18.95 12.84 7.88
C ALA A 24 -19.65 12.90 9.25
N GLN A 25 -20.65 13.76 9.41
CA GLN A 25 -21.44 13.83 10.65
C GLN A 25 -22.23 12.54 10.92
N ARG A 26 -22.79 11.91 9.88
CA ARG A 26 -23.49 10.63 10.01
C ARG A 26 -22.54 9.52 10.41
N ILE A 27 -21.39 9.41 9.76
CA ILE A 27 -20.36 8.42 10.09
C ILE A 27 -19.87 8.61 11.52
N LYS A 28 -19.56 9.83 11.94
CA LYS A 28 -19.16 10.11 13.33
C LYS A 28 -20.23 9.68 14.34
N LYS A 29 -21.51 9.87 14.00
CA LYS A 29 -22.63 9.40 14.82
C LYS A 29 -22.70 7.87 14.86
N ASP A 30 -22.50 7.20 13.72
CA ASP A 30 -22.56 5.75 13.63
C ASP A 30 -21.34 5.08 14.31
N ILE A 31 -20.13 5.63 14.16
CA ILE A 31 -18.93 5.25 14.94
C ILE A 31 -19.20 5.41 16.44
N GLY A 32 -19.79 6.55 16.85
CA GLY A 32 -20.16 6.79 18.24
C GLY A 32 -21.20 5.80 18.81
N LYS A 33 -22.06 5.23 17.97
CA LYS A 33 -22.99 4.16 18.38
C LYS A 33 -22.31 2.80 18.50
N ILE A 34 -21.35 2.51 17.63
CA ILE A 34 -20.56 1.28 17.68
C ILE A 34 -19.60 1.30 18.89
N GLY A 35 -19.23 2.51 19.35
CA GLY A 35 -18.29 2.69 20.46
C GLY A 35 -16.84 2.42 20.08
N GLU A 36 -16.53 2.39 18.78
CA GLU A 36 -15.19 2.17 18.26
C GLU A 36 -14.40 3.48 18.21
N PRO A 37 -13.10 3.50 18.57
CA PRO A 37 -12.27 4.69 18.40
C PRO A 37 -12.09 5.09 16.93
N GLU A 38 -11.70 6.35 16.70
CA GLU A 38 -11.28 6.80 15.37
C GLU A 38 -10.05 6.01 14.91
N VAL A 39 -10.06 5.55 13.65
CA VAL A 39 -9.01 4.66 13.12
C VAL A 39 -7.60 5.24 13.23
N SER A 40 -7.46 6.56 13.09
CA SER A 40 -6.18 7.27 13.26
C SER A 40 -5.62 7.15 14.68
N THR A 41 -6.50 7.09 15.69
CA THR A 41 -6.10 6.92 17.10
C THR A 41 -5.64 5.49 17.35
N ILE A 42 -6.32 4.51 16.75
CA ILE A 42 -5.92 3.09 16.81
C ILE A 42 -4.53 2.92 16.21
N VAL A 43 -4.31 3.47 15.00
CA VAL A 43 -3.01 3.41 14.32
C VAL A 43 -1.91 4.10 15.14
N ALA A 44 -2.17 5.27 15.71
CA ALA A 44 -1.20 5.97 16.56
C ALA A 44 -0.82 5.15 17.81
N HIS A 45 -1.79 4.46 18.42
CA HIS A 45 -1.52 3.56 19.54
C HIS A 45 -0.65 2.36 19.13
N ILE A 46 -0.90 1.77 17.96
CA ILE A 46 -0.07 0.69 17.40
C ILE A 46 1.36 1.20 17.15
N GLU A 47 1.52 2.38 16.54
CA GLU A 47 2.84 2.98 16.33
C GLU A 47 3.60 3.19 17.63
N ALA A 48 2.94 3.72 18.66
CA ALA A 48 3.54 3.94 19.97
C ALA A 48 3.96 2.61 20.61
N LYS A 49 3.12 1.58 20.54
CA LYS A 49 3.43 0.24 21.04
C LYS A 49 4.62 -0.39 20.31
N ASN A 50 4.69 -0.24 18.99
CA ASN A 50 5.81 -0.76 18.20
C ASN A 50 7.13 -0.03 18.49
N LYS A 51 7.08 1.30 18.71
CA LYS A 51 8.23 2.10 19.12
C LYS A 51 8.73 1.80 20.53
N ALA A 52 7.84 1.40 21.44
CA ALA A 52 8.20 1.06 22.81
C ALA A 52 8.95 -0.27 22.95
N LYS A 53 8.96 -1.12 21.91
CA LYS A 53 9.77 -2.34 21.90
C LYS A 53 11.25 -1.98 21.82
N VAL A 54 12.09 -2.69 22.56
CA VAL A 54 13.52 -2.34 22.70
C VAL A 54 14.48 -3.43 22.21
N LYS A 55 14.00 -4.66 21.98
CA LYS A 55 14.83 -5.78 21.56
C LYS A 55 14.18 -6.53 20.40
N VAL A 56 15.02 -7.11 19.56
CA VAL A 56 14.61 -8.08 18.55
C VAL A 56 14.40 -9.42 19.23
N THR A 57 13.31 -10.11 18.91
CA THR A 57 13.09 -11.51 19.30
C THR A 57 12.74 -12.35 18.09
N GLU A 58 13.34 -13.53 18.00
CA GLU A 58 13.02 -14.52 16.98
C GLU A 58 12.43 -15.75 17.67
N THR A 59 11.23 -16.15 17.26
CA THR A 59 10.51 -17.27 17.88
C THR A 59 10.05 -18.22 16.80
N LYS A 60 10.39 -19.50 16.92
CA LYS A 60 9.81 -20.54 16.07
C LYS A 60 8.31 -20.62 16.36
N VAL A 61 7.51 -20.54 15.31
CA VAL A 61 6.05 -20.58 15.38
C VAL A 61 5.51 -21.68 14.47
N ASP A 62 4.24 -22.03 14.67
CA ASP A 62 3.50 -22.82 13.70
C ASP A 62 3.22 -22.00 12.43
N ASN A 63 2.51 -22.59 11.46
CA ASN A 63 2.15 -21.89 10.24
C ASN A 63 1.36 -20.60 10.54
N PRO A 64 1.53 -19.54 9.72
CA PRO A 64 0.76 -18.31 9.87
C PRO A 64 -0.75 -18.57 9.88
N SER A 65 -1.48 -17.78 10.66
CA SER A 65 -2.95 -17.80 10.65
C SER A 65 -3.50 -17.45 9.27
N ARG A 66 -4.71 -17.93 8.98
CA ARG A 66 -5.46 -17.57 7.76
C ARG A 66 -5.50 -16.05 7.64
N ARG A 67 -5.17 -15.54 6.46
CA ARG A 67 -5.12 -14.11 6.13
C ARG A 67 -5.12 -13.90 4.63
N SER A 68 -5.47 -12.69 4.22
CA SER A 68 -5.44 -12.21 2.84
C SER A 68 -4.66 -10.90 2.76
N ASN A 69 -4.37 -10.44 1.55
CA ASN A 69 -3.77 -9.13 1.31
C ASN A 69 -2.44 -8.88 2.06
N PHE A 70 -1.71 -9.96 2.36
CA PHE A 70 -0.34 -9.93 2.89
C PHE A 70 0.66 -9.92 1.73
N SER A 71 1.92 -9.57 2.03
CA SER A 71 3.02 -9.78 1.08
C SER A 71 3.75 -11.07 1.39
N PHE A 72 4.15 -11.78 0.33
CA PHE A 72 4.99 -12.98 0.40
C PHE A 72 6.08 -12.83 -0.67
N VAL A 73 7.31 -12.54 -0.23
CA VAL A 73 8.43 -12.20 -1.14
C VAL A 73 9.64 -13.09 -0.85
N PRO A 74 10.42 -13.49 -1.87
CA PRO A 74 11.62 -14.29 -1.64
C PRO A 74 12.66 -13.48 -0.87
N HIS A 75 13.41 -14.13 0.02
CA HIS A 75 14.63 -13.56 0.57
C HIS A 75 15.65 -13.41 -0.58
N PRO A 76 16.37 -12.27 -0.69
CA PRO A 76 17.24 -12.01 -1.84
C PRO A 76 18.43 -12.97 -1.92
N ASP A 77 18.95 -13.39 -0.76
CA ASP A 77 20.21 -14.16 -0.67
C ASP A 77 20.08 -15.55 -0.02
N LYS A 78 18.90 -15.96 0.45
CA LYS A 78 18.70 -17.19 1.25
C LYS A 78 17.50 -17.97 0.72
N ASP A 79 17.47 -19.27 1.01
CA ASP A 79 16.34 -20.16 0.74
C ASP A 79 15.19 -19.95 1.76
N GLU A 80 14.74 -18.69 1.85
CA GLU A 80 13.71 -18.23 2.76
C GLU A 80 12.65 -17.42 2.00
N ILE A 81 11.41 -17.46 2.47
CA ILE A 81 10.33 -16.57 2.02
C ILE A 81 9.92 -15.69 3.19
N ILE A 82 9.66 -14.42 2.91
CA ILE A 82 9.33 -13.41 3.90
C ILE A 82 7.85 -13.04 3.75
N LEU A 83 7.10 -13.26 4.82
CA LEU A 83 5.71 -12.84 4.97
C LEU A 83 5.64 -11.57 5.80
N PHE A 84 4.83 -10.61 5.36
CA PHE A 84 4.51 -9.45 6.18
C PHE A 84 3.03 -9.05 6.05
N GLY A 85 2.41 -8.82 7.21
CA GLY A 85 1.10 -8.17 7.35
C GLY A 85 -0.08 -8.98 6.82
N GLY A 86 -1.05 -8.27 6.27
CA GLY A 86 -2.33 -8.79 5.79
C GLY A 86 -3.47 -8.62 6.78
N GLU A 87 -4.60 -9.24 6.47
CA GLU A 87 -5.83 -9.15 7.26
C GLU A 87 -6.63 -10.45 7.25
N PHE A 88 -7.49 -10.61 8.26
CA PHE A 88 -8.45 -11.71 8.33
C PHE A 88 -9.78 -11.22 8.90
N HIS A 89 -10.85 -11.41 8.13
CA HIS A 89 -12.22 -11.17 8.60
C HIS A 89 -12.82 -12.48 9.13
N ASN A 90 -13.21 -12.51 10.40
CA ASN A 90 -13.74 -13.72 11.04
C ASN A 90 -15.28 -13.85 10.98
N GLY A 91 -15.95 -13.00 10.20
CA GLY A 91 -17.41 -12.90 10.11
C GLY A 91 -18.03 -11.89 11.06
N LYS A 92 -17.24 -11.32 11.97
CA LYS A 92 -17.68 -10.28 12.91
C LYS A 92 -16.73 -9.09 12.93
N ASN A 93 -15.43 -9.37 13.06
CA ASN A 93 -14.38 -8.37 13.15
C ASN A 93 -13.24 -8.67 12.18
N THR A 94 -12.56 -7.61 11.77
CA THR A 94 -11.34 -7.67 10.97
C THR A 94 -10.11 -7.57 11.87
N ILE A 95 -9.18 -8.50 11.66
CA ILE A 95 -7.90 -8.59 12.35
C ILE A 95 -6.82 -8.16 11.36
N MET A 96 -6.09 -7.10 11.68
CA MET A 96 -4.98 -6.58 10.88
C MET A 96 -3.64 -7.03 11.46
N TYR A 97 -2.75 -7.52 10.60
CA TYR A 97 -1.44 -8.05 11.01
C TYR A 97 -0.29 -7.10 10.65
N ASN A 98 0.77 -7.12 11.45
CA ASN A 98 2.09 -6.50 11.17
C ASN A 98 3.26 -7.44 11.50
N ASP A 99 2.98 -8.73 11.67
CA ASP A 99 3.99 -9.74 11.93
C ASP A 99 4.91 -9.89 10.73
N LEU A 100 6.20 -10.05 11.01
CA LEU A 100 7.23 -10.38 10.04
C LEU A 100 7.61 -11.83 10.27
N ILE A 101 7.27 -12.71 9.33
CA ILE A 101 7.49 -14.16 9.47
C ILE A 101 8.40 -14.64 8.35
N PHE A 102 9.44 -15.37 8.70
CA PHE A 102 10.35 -16.02 7.77
C PHE A 102 9.98 -17.49 7.67
N TYR A 103 9.78 -17.98 6.45
CA TYR A 103 9.65 -19.39 6.14
C TYR A 103 10.98 -19.90 5.59
N ASN A 104 11.62 -20.81 6.30
CA ASN A 104 12.80 -21.49 5.79
C ASN A 104 12.37 -22.73 4.98
N ILE A 105 12.71 -22.75 3.69
CA ILE A 105 12.24 -23.78 2.77
C ILE A 105 12.94 -25.12 3.07
N SER A 106 14.25 -25.10 3.25
CA SER A 106 15.04 -26.32 3.49
C SER A 106 14.64 -27.04 4.79
N HIS A 107 14.29 -26.28 5.84
CA HIS A 107 13.96 -26.84 7.16
C HIS A 107 12.44 -26.96 7.40
N ASN A 108 11.61 -26.43 6.50
CA ASN A 108 10.16 -26.34 6.66
C ASN A 108 9.75 -25.76 8.03
N THR A 109 10.33 -24.60 8.38
CA THR A 109 10.08 -23.94 9.66
C THR A 109 9.68 -22.49 9.49
N TRP A 110 8.78 -22.04 10.35
CA TRP A 110 8.35 -20.65 10.44
C TRP A 110 8.98 -19.97 11.66
N THR A 111 9.54 -18.78 11.44
CA THR A 111 10.14 -17.95 12.50
C THR A 111 9.49 -16.58 12.49
N LEU A 112 8.82 -16.23 13.58
CA LEU A 112 8.33 -14.88 13.83
C LEU A 112 9.50 -14.01 14.29
N VAL A 113 9.74 -12.91 13.59
CA VAL A 113 10.71 -11.88 13.96
C VAL A 113 9.96 -10.67 14.45
N ASP A 114 10.04 -10.39 15.75
CA ASP A 114 9.52 -9.16 16.33
C ASP A 114 10.67 -8.17 16.54
N ALA A 115 10.65 -7.07 15.80
CA ALA A 115 11.69 -6.07 15.80
C ALA A 115 11.15 -4.68 16.24
N PRO A 116 11.94 -3.90 17.00
CA PRO A 116 11.58 -2.54 17.38
C PRO A 116 11.18 -1.65 16.21
N GLY A 117 10.20 -0.79 16.43
CA GLY A 117 9.82 0.24 15.46
C GLY A 117 9.17 -0.29 14.19
N ALA A 118 8.65 -1.52 14.20
CA ALA A 118 7.95 -2.09 13.05
C ALA A 118 6.80 -1.20 12.55
N PRO A 119 6.53 -1.17 11.23
CA PRO A 119 5.36 -0.49 10.68
C PRO A 119 4.06 -0.96 11.35
N PRO A 120 3.04 -0.09 11.45
CA PRO A 120 1.70 -0.49 11.87
C PRO A 120 1.11 -1.60 11.01
N SER A 121 0.15 -2.32 11.59
CA SER A 121 -0.63 -3.35 10.89
C SER A 121 -1.24 -2.82 9.62
N ARG A 122 -1.10 -3.61 8.55
CA ARG A 122 -1.51 -3.19 7.22
C ARG A 122 -1.78 -4.39 6.33
N SER A 123 -2.72 -4.21 5.43
CA SER A 123 -3.00 -5.10 4.31
C SER A 123 -2.89 -4.32 3.00
N SER A 124 -2.87 -5.04 1.88
CA SER A 124 -2.89 -4.46 0.52
C SER A 124 -1.74 -3.47 0.27
N HIS A 125 -0.65 -3.58 1.03
CA HIS A 125 0.63 -2.92 0.79
C HIS A 125 1.38 -3.64 -0.31
N SER A 126 2.46 -3.03 -0.80
CA SER A 126 3.42 -3.71 -1.66
C SER A 126 4.75 -3.87 -0.94
N ALA A 127 5.33 -5.07 -1.02
CA ALA A 127 6.66 -5.35 -0.49
C ALA A 127 7.59 -5.82 -1.61
N VAL A 128 8.87 -5.44 -1.51
CA VAL A 128 9.92 -5.83 -2.45
C VAL A 128 11.19 -6.13 -1.65
N SER A 129 11.79 -7.30 -1.87
CA SER A 129 13.11 -7.61 -1.35
C SER A 129 14.20 -7.19 -2.35
N VAL A 130 15.33 -6.71 -1.82
CA VAL A 130 16.48 -6.26 -2.61
C VAL A 130 17.76 -6.78 -1.96
N ALA A 131 18.74 -7.21 -2.76
CA ALA A 131 20.00 -7.80 -2.26
C ALA A 131 21.02 -6.75 -1.74
N VAL A 132 20.77 -5.45 -1.97
CA VAL A 132 21.68 -4.38 -1.54
C VAL A 132 21.86 -4.36 -0.02
N ASP A 133 23.02 -3.92 0.45
CA ASP A 133 23.37 -3.77 1.88
C ASP A 133 23.17 -5.02 2.74
N ASN A 134 23.44 -6.21 2.19
CA ASN A 134 23.20 -7.53 2.82
C ASN A 134 21.71 -7.85 3.00
N GLY A 135 20.89 -7.46 2.03
CA GLY A 135 19.49 -7.79 1.98
C GLY A 135 18.61 -6.78 2.74
N GLN A 136 17.61 -6.27 2.05
CA GLN A 136 16.59 -5.38 2.61
C GLN A 136 15.20 -5.79 2.14
N LEU A 137 14.20 -5.55 2.99
CA LEU A 137 12.78 -5.65 2.64
C LEU A 137 12.16 -4.26 2.67
N TRP A 138 11.66 -3.80 1.52
CA TRP A 138 11.00 -2.51 1.37
C TRP A 138 9.49 -2.68 1.35
N ILE A 139 8.77 -1.82 2.06
CA ILE A 139 7.30 -1.84 2.16
C ILE A 139 6.76 -0.43 1.95
N PHE A 140 5.79 -0.28 1.05
CA PHE A 140 5.09 0.99 0.85
C PHE A 140 3.58 0.84 1.04
N GLY A 141 2.98 1.85 1.67
CA GLY A 141 1.54 2.06 1.71
C GLY A 141 0.77 0.88 2.33
N GLY A 142 -0.40 0.61 1.77
CA GLY A 142 -1.40 -0.32 2.30
C GLY A 142 -2.48 0.40 3.09
N GLU A 143 -3.30 -0.35 3.80
CA GLU A 143 -4.37 0.19 4.64
C GLU A 143 -4.53 -0.57 5.95
N PHE A 144 -5.11 0.12 6.93
CA PHE A 144 -5.64 -0.48 8.15
C PHE A 144 -7.16 -0.34 8.13
N ALA A 145 -7.87 -1.46 8.16
CA ALA A 145 -9.30 -1.49 8.41
C ALA A 145 -9.55 -1.55 9.93
N SER A 146 -10.48 -0.74 10.42
CA SER A 146 -10.94 -0.90 11.81
C SER A 146 -11.59 -2.27 12.00
N PRO A 147 -11.61 -2.83 13.23
CA PRO A 147 -12.29 -4.10 13.50
C PRO A 147 -13.69 -4.22 12.88
N SER A 148 -14.46 -3.13 12.84
CA SER A 148 -15.80 -3.12 12.27
C SER A 148 -15.88 -2.91 10.74
N GLU A 149 -14.75 -2.64 10.07
CA GLU A 149 -14.63 -2.24 8.66
C GLU A 149 -15.38 -0.95 8.29
N TYR A 150 -15.83 -0.16 9.27
CA TYR A 150 -16.46 1.14 9.00
C TYR A 150 -15.43 2.24 8.67
N GLN A 151 -14.18 2.07 9.08
CA GLN A 151 -13.13 3.06 8.92
C GLN A 151 -11.89 2.43 8.30
N PHE A 152 -11.30 3.13 7.34
CA PHE A 152 -10.07 2.73 6.68
C PHE A 152 -9.02 3.84 6.83
N TYR A 153 -7.79 3.44 7.13
CA TYR A 153 -6.64 4.33 7.18
C TYR A 153 -5.64 3.88 6.12
N HIS A 154 -5.47 4.65 5.04
CA HIS A 154 -4.46 4.37 4.03
C HIS A 154 -3.11 4.97 4.43
N TYR A 155 -2.06 4.19 4.27
CA TYR A 155 -0.68 4.61 4.51
C TYR A 155 -0.06 5.20 3.25
N ASN A 156 0.83 6.18 3.43
CA ASN A 156 1.72 6.72 2.39
C ASN A 156 3.20 6.61 2.76
N ASP A 157 3.51 5.80 3.77
CA ASP A 157 4.86 5.67 4.30
C ASP A 157 5.67 4.60 3.57
N LEU A 158 6.98 4.82 3.55
CA LEU A 158 7.97 3.87 3.05
C LEU A 158 8.79 3.36 4.23
N TRP A 159 8.91 2.03 4.32
CA TRP A 159 9.68 1.35 5.34
C TRP A 159 10.72 0.45 4.70
N VAL A 160 11.86 0.34 5.36
CA VAL A 160 12.88 -0.66 5.03
C VAL A 160 13.21 -1.46 6.28
N PHE A 161 13.29 -2.78 6.12
CA PHE A 161 13.83 -3.69 7.12
C PHE A 161 15.17 -4.24 6.64
N GLY A 162 16.23 -4.03 7.42
CA GLY A 162 17.53 -4.65 7.12
C GLY A 162 17.50 -6.12 7.51
N LEU A 163 17.72 -7.01 6.53
CA LEU A 163 17.61 -8.45 6.75
C LEU A 163 18.74 -8.96 7.64
N LYS A 164 19.95 -8.41 7.51
CA LYS A 164 21.10 -8.80 8.34
C LYS A 164 21.02 -8.29 9.79
N ASN A 165 20.65 -7.03 9.99
CA ASN A 165 20.68 -6.36 11.30
C ASN A 165 19.33 -6.41 12.05
N ARG A 166 18.28 -6.91 11.40
CA ARG A 166 16.92 -7.06 11.94
C ARG A 166 16.32 -5.77 12.47
N ASN A 167 16.52 -4.65 11.77
CA ASN A 167 15.98 -3.35 12.19
C ASN A 167 15.00 -2.76 11.17
N TRP A 168 13.97 -2.08 11.66
CA TRP A 168 13.07 -1.28 10.85
C TRP A 168 13.52 0.17 10.81
N THR A 169 13.41 0.78 9.63
CA THR A 169 13.61 2.23 9.44
C THR A 169 12.46 2.80 8.63
N LYS A 170 11.83 3.85 9.14
CA LYS A 170 10.87 4.67 8.36
C LYS A 170 11.67 5.61 7.49
N VAL A 171 11.52 5.51 6.17
CA VAL A 171 12.27 6.31 5.21
C VAL A 171 11.55 7.62 4.97
N MET A 172 12.21 8.72 5.32
CA MET A 172 11.70 10.07 5.11
C MET A 172 12.14 10.56 3.73
N ALA A 173 11.26 10.41 2.74
CA ALA A 173 11.51 10.86 1.37
C ALA A 173 10.36 11.71 0.84
N GLU A 174 10.67 12.91 0.38
CA GLU A 174 9.70 13.83 -0.20
C GLU A 174 9.34 13.45 -1.64
N GLY A 175 8.25 14.03 -2.16
CA GLY A 175 7.80 13.81 -3.54
C GLY A 175 7.23 12.41 -3.81
N GLY A 176 6.96 11.62 -2.76
CA GLY A 176 6.41 10.29 -2.86
C GLY A 176 4.91 10.24 -3.21
N PRO A 177 4.38 9.04 -3.46
CA PRO A 177 2.96 8.84 -3.72
C PRO A 177 2.08 9.24 -2.53
N CYS A 178 0.84 9.64 -2.80
CA CYS A 178 -0.17 9.82 -1.75
C CYS A 178 -0.55 8.49 -1.09
N ALA A 179 -1.30 8.56 0.01
CA ALA A 179 -1.79 7.40 0.73
C ALA A 179 -2.63 6.49 -0.16
N ARG A 180 -2.32 5.18 -0.17
CA ARG A 180 -2.94 4.22 -1.08
C ARG A 180 -2.74 2.78 -0.67
N SER A 181 -3.68 1.92 -1.03
CA SER A 181 -3.59 0.47 -0.97
C SER A 181 -3.86 -0.15 -2.34
N GLY A 182 -3.60 -1.45 -2.49
CA GLY A 182 -3.82 -2.20 -3.74
C GLY A 182 -2.97 -1.76 -4.92
N HIS A 183 -1.94 -0.95 -4.68
CA HIS A 183 -0.91 -0.58 -5.66
C HIS A 183 0.08 -1.74 -5.81
N ARG A 184 0.95 -1.66 -6.82
CA ARG A 184 2.08 -2.58 -6.96
C ARG A 184 3.39 -1.81 -6.95
N MET A 185 4.43 -2.45 -6.43
CA MET A 185 5.80 -1.97 -6.42
C MET A 185 6.73 -3.11 -6.85
N VAL A 186 7.68 -2.84 -7.74
CA VAL A 186 8.67 -3.81 -8.22
C VAL A 186 10.06 -3.19 -8.20
N LEU A 187 11.10 -4.02 -8.05
CA LEU A 187 12.47 -3.60 -8.29
C LEU A 187 12.74 -3.60 -9.81
N SER A 188 13.17 -2.47 -10.36
CA SER A 188 13.75 -2.40 -11.70
C SER A 188 15.09 -1.69 -11.62
N LYS A 189 16.17 -2.42 -11.91
CA LYS A 189 17.56 -1.97 -11.71
C LYS A 189 17.77 -1.50 -10.27
N ARG A 190 18.06 -0.20 -10.04
CA ARG A 190 18.26 0.42 -8.72
C ARG A 190 17.07 1.28 -8.26
N HIS A 191 15.88 1.03 -8.80
CA HIS A 191 14.68 1.79 -8.47
C HIS A 191 13.54 0.88 -8.03
N LEU A 192 12.83 1.28 -6.98
CA LEU A 192 11.51 0.73 -6.66
C LEU A 192 10.49 1.49 -7.49
N VAL A 193 9.88 0.83 -8.46
CA VAL A 193 8.87 1.43 -9.34
C VAL A 193 7.50 1.07 -8.80
N LEU A 194 6.67 2.09 -8.53
CA LEU A 194 5.34 1.97 -7.97
C LEU A 194 4.28 2.45 -8.94
N PHE A 195 3.19 1.70 -9.10
CA PHE A 195 2.10 2.04 -9.99
C PHE A 195 0.72 1.82 -9.34
N GLY A 196 -0.16 2.78 -9.59
CA GLY A 196 -1.60 2.67 -9.34
C GLY A 196 -1.98 2.58 -7.86
N GLY A 197 -3.01 1.77 -7.59
CA GLY A 197 -3.65 1.64 -6.29
C GLY A 197 -4.91 2.49 -6.18
N PHE A 198 -5.46 2.53 -4.98
CA PHE A 198 -6.61 3.36 -4.66
C PHE A 198 -6.53 3.89 -3.23
N GLN A 199 -7.30 4.93 -2.97
CA GLN A 199 -7.55 5.45 -1.66
C GLN A 199 -9.06 5.51 -1.48
N ASP A 200 -9.55 4.85 -0.44
CA ASP A 200 -10.92 4.93 0.01
C ASP A 200 -10.94 5.72 1.32
N ASN A 201 -11.63 6.86 1.29
CA ASN A 201 -12.15 7.42 2.52
C ASN A 201 -13.64 7.12 2.54
N THR A 202 -14.22 6.98 3.72
CA THR A 202 -15.63 6.60 3.94
C THR A 202 -16.66 7.45 3.14
N HIS A 203 -16.23 8.49 2.45
CA HIS A 203 -17.01 9.42 1.62
C HIS A 203 -16.79 9.25 0.11
N ASN A 204 -15.58 8.91 -0.32
CA ASN A 204 -15.16 8.84 -1.71
C ASN A 204 -13.96 7.92 -1.88
N TYR A 205 -13.92 7.24 -3.02
CA TYR A 205 -12.79 6.43 -3.44
C TYR A 205 -12.15 7.07 -4.67
N GLN A 206 -10.83 7.00 -4.74
CA GLN A 206 -10.04 7.45 -5.89
C GLN A 206 -9.08 6.34 -6.30
N TYR A 207 -9.12 5.96 -7.56
CA TYR A 207 -8.13 5.07 -8.17
C TYR A 207 -7.03 5.90 -8.82
N PHE A 208 -5.81 5.39 -8.81
CA PHE A 208 -4.63 6.06 -9.36
C PHE A 208 -4.09 5.30 -10.58
N ASN A 209 -3.47 6.02 -11.50
CA ASN A 209 -2.65 5.51 -12.60
C ASN A 209 -1.31 6.25 -12.72
N ASP A 210 -0.90 6.93 -11.65
CA ASP A 210 0.39 7.58 -11.56
C ASP A 210 1.50 6.53 -11.39
N LEU A 211 2.70 6.90 -11.83
CA LEU A 211 3.89 6.06 -11.81
C LEU A 211 4.99 6.81 -11.06
N TYR A 212 5.59 6.13 -10.10
CA TYR A 212 6.67 6.67 -9.28
C TYR A 212 7.89 5.75 -9.34
N ALA A 213 9.07 6.33 -9.20
CA ALA A 213 10.31 5.60 -8.99
C ALA A 213 11.00 6.15 -7.74
N PHE A 214 11.29 5.29 -6.78
CA PHE A 214 12.17 5.58 -5.66
C PHE A 214 13.58 5.09 -5.99
N SER A 215 14.57 5.98 -5.96
CA SER A 215 15.96 5.60 -6.21
C SER A 215 16.62 5.12 -4.91
N LEU A 216 17.18 3.90 -4.96
CA LEU A 216 17.90 3.30 -3.84
C LEU A 216 19.28 3.92 -3.61
N ALA A 217 19.74 4.79 -4.52
CA ALA A 217 21.05 5.44 -4.42
C ALA A 217 21.00 6.78 -3.65
N ASP A 218 19.97 7.59 -3.90
CA ASP A 218 19.83 8.93 -3.32
C ASP A 218 18.58 9.09 -2.44
N TYR A 219 17.80 8.02 -2.27
CA TYR A 219 16.63 7.93 -1.40
C TYR A 219 15.56 8.98 -1.75
N LYS A 220 15.35 9.21 -3.05
CA LYS A 220 14.37 10.18 -3.56
C LYS A 220 13.32 9.54 -4.45
N TRP A 221 12.09 10.00 -4.27
CA TRP A 221 11.01 9.73 -5.19
C TRP A 221 11.07 10.64 -6.41
N LYS A 222 10.67 10.11 -7.56
CA LYS A 222 10.42 10.85 -8.78
C LYS A 222 9.11 10.37 -9.39
N THR A 223 8.26 11.31 -9.79
CA THR A 223 7.12 10.99 -10.65
C THR A 223 7.64 10.74 -12.07
N ILE A 224 7.26 9.60 -12.65
CA ILE A 224 7.64 9.22 -13.99
C ILE A 224 6.54 9.62 -14.96
N LYS A 225 6.89 10.44 -15.95
CA LYS A 225 6.00 10.73 -17.07
C LYS A 225 6.20 9.68 -18.13
N THR A 226 5.10 9.10 -18.61
CA THR A 226 5.11 8.13 -19.69
C THR A 226 4.66 8.80 -21.00
N SER A 227 5.13 8.25 -22.12
CA SER A 227 4.64 8.57 -23.46
C SER A 227 3.75 7.42 -23.98
N GLY A 228 2.88 7.71 -24.94
CA GLY A 228 1.92 6.73 -25.47
C GLY A 228 0.68 6.55 -24.59
N GLN A 229 -0.04 5.44 -24.79
CA GLN A 229 -1.26 5.14 -24.04
C GLN A 229 -0.92 4.56 -22.67
N ALA A 230 -1.15 5.34 -21.62
CA ALA A 230 -1.00 4.87 -20.24
C ALA A 230 -2.17 3.95 -19.83
N PRO A 231 -1.94 3.03 -18.87
CA PRO A 231 -3.05 2.29 -18.27
C PRO A 231 -4.05 3.23 -17.59
N SER A 232 -5.33 2.87 -17.64
CA SER A 232 -6.37 3.52 -16.84
C SER A 232 -6.13 3.37 -15.33
N PRO A 233 -6.69 4.25 -14.48
CA PRO A 233 -6.66 4.11 -13.02
C PRO A 233 -7.09 2.73 -12.57
N ARG A 234 -6.30 2.10 -11.68
CA ARG A 234 -6.54 0.71 -11.27
C ARG A 234 -5.87 0.35 -9.96
N SER A 235 -6.49 -0.57 -9.22
CA SER A 235 -5.88 -1.27 -8.10
C SER A 235 -5.96 -2.79 -8.33
N GLY A 236 -5.24 -3.57 -7.52
CA GLY A 236 -5.25 -5.03 -7.60
C GLY A 236 -4.67 -5.60 -8.90
N CYS A 237 -3.98 -4.78 -9.71
CA CYS A 237 -3.30 -5.24 -10.90
C CYS A 237 -2.10 -6.14 -10.56
N GLN A 238 -1.57 -6.85 -11.56
CA GLN A 238 -0.29 -7.53 -11.46
C GLN A 238 0.79 -6.64 -12.08
N MET A 239 1.98 -6.63 -11.48
CA MET A 239 3.13 -5.91 -12.00
C MET A 239 4.40 -6.72 -11.77
N PHE A 240 5.24 -6.86 -12.80
CA PHE A 240 6.54 -7.52 -12.70
C PHE A 240 7.57 -6.81 -13.58
N ALA A 241 8.81 -6.79 -13.11
CA ALA A 241 9.95 -6.26 -13.85
C ALA A 241 10.65 -7.37 -14.64
N MET A 242 11.09 -7.03 -15.84
CA MET A 242 11.89 -7.88 -16.71
C MET A 242 13.37 -7.53 -16.55
N GLU A 243 14.27 -8.48 -16.84
CA GLU A 243 15.72 -8.30 -16.72
C GLU A 243 16.26 -7.14 -17.59
N ASP A 244 15.65 -6.90 -18.75
CA ASP A 244 16.00 -5.80 -19.66
C ASP A 244 15.51 -4.41 -19.18
N GLY A 245 14.83 -4.36 -18.03
CA GLY A 245 14.32 -3.16 -17.41
C GLY A 245 12.91 -2.76 -17.85
N ARG A 246 12.25 -3.53 -18.73
CA ARG A 246 10.82 -3.36 -19.00
C ARG A 246 9.98 -3.74 -17.78
N ILE A 247 8.80 -3.15 -17.65
CA ILE A 247 7.84 -3.48 -16.59
C ILE A 247 6.50 -3.80 -17.23
N VAL A 248 5.93 -4.95 -16.90
CA VAL A 248 4.62 -5.36 -17.37
C VAL A 248 3.57 -5.02 -16.32
N VAL A 249 2.44 -4.46 -16.74
CA VAL A 249 1.24 -4.27 -15.92
C VAL A 249 0.10 -5.04 -16.56
N TYR A 250 -0.58 -5.90 -15.80
CA TYR A 250 -1.70 -6.68 -16.29
C TYR A 250 -2.93 -6.56 -15.40
N GLY A 251 -4.06 -6.32 -16.05
CA GLY A 251 -5.39 -6.33 -15.47
C GLY A 251 -5.57 -5.37 -14.29
N GLY A 252 -6.38 -5.80 -13.33
CA GLY A 252 -6.75 -5.03 -12.14
C GLY A 252 -8.23 -4.69 -12.11
N TYR A 253 -8.59 -3.75 -11.26
CA TYR A 253 -9.96 -3.32 -11.06
C TYR A 253 -10.02 -1.81 -10.87
N TYR A 254 -11.07 -1.20 -11.37
CA TYR A 254 -11.44 0.15 -10.99
C TYR A 254 -12.93 0.25 -10.75
N LYS A 255 -13.32 1.19 -9.91
CA LYS A 255 -14.71 1.52 -9.62
C LYS A 255 -14.93 2.99 -9.91
N GLU A 256 -16.08 3.32 -10.49
CA GLU A 256 -16.51 4.70 -10.73
C GLU A 256 -17.95 4.94 -10.29
N LYS A 257 -18.20 6.14 -9.78
CA LYS A 257 -19.53 6.56 -9.35
C LYS A 257 -20.32 7.04 -10.57
N VAL A 258 -21.28 6.25 -11.01
CA VAL A 258 -22.12 6.56 -12.18
C VAL A 258 -23.36 7.36 -11.77
N LYS A 259 -23.99 7.00 -10.64
CA LYS A 259 -25.11 7.74 -10.03
C LYS A 259 -24.95 7.79 -8.51
N LYS A 260 -25.83 8.55 -7.84
CA LYS A 260 -25.77 8.81 -6.39
C LYS A 260 -25.58 7.55 -5.54
N ASP A 261 -26.28 6.47 -5.89
CA ASP A 261 -26.34 5.21 -5.15
C ASP A 261 -25.99 4.01 -6.06
N TYR A 262 -25.24 4.27 -7.15
CA TYR A 262 -24.82 3.25 -8.09
C TYR A 262 -23.38 3.49 -8.54
N ASP A 263 -22.53 2.56 -8.12
CA ASP A 263 -21.14 2.46 -8.54
C ASP A 263 -21.03 1.35 -9.59
N LYS A 264 -20.25 1.59 -10.64
CA LYS A 264 -19.89 0.57 -11.63
C LYS A 264 -18.47 0.12 -11.35
N GLY A 265 -18.31 -1.16 -11.04
CA GLY A 265 -17.02 -1.83 -11.02
C GLY A 265 -16.66 -2.38 -12.40
N THR A 266 -15.41 -2.23 -12.80
CA THR A 266 -14.90 -2.76 -14.06
C THR A 266 -13.65 -3.59 -13.77
N ILE A 267 -13.68 -4.85 -14.20
CA ILE A 267 -12.51 -5.73 -14.22
C ILE A 267 -11.72 -5.40 -15.47
N LEU A 268 -10.42 -5.19 -15.31
CA LEU A 268 -9.48 -4.89 -16.37
C LEU A 268 -8.73 -6.18 -16.72
N ILE A 269 -8.60 -6.45 -18.02
CA ILE A 269 -7.90 -7.62 -18.58
C ILE A 269 -6.86 -7.22 -19.64
N ASP A 270 -6.57 -5.93 -19.73
CA ASP A 270 -5.58 -5.34 -20.62
C ASP A 270 -4.16 -5.54 -20.09
N MET A 271 -3.18 -5.48 -20.98
CA MET A 271 -1.75 -5.58 -20.67
C MET A 271 -1.00 -4.38 -21.22
N TYR A 272 -0.08 -3.85 -20.43
CA TYR A 272 0.81 -2.76 -20.81
C TYR A 272 2.25 -3.14 -20.53
N ILE A 273 3.16 -2.65 -21.37
CA ILE A 273 4.59 -2.79 -21.17
C ILE A 273 5.18 -1.38 -21.11
N LEU A 274 5.65 -1.00 -19.93
CA LEU A 274 6.49 0.17 -19.75
C LEU A 274 7.90 -0.16 -20.22
N THR A 275 8.36 0.55 -21.24
CA THR A 275 9.70 0.38 -21.80
C THR A 275 10.56 1.60 -21.42
N PRO A 276 11.76 1.40 -20.83
CA PRO A 276 12.70 2.48 -20.61
C PRO A 276 13.07 3.14 -21.93
N GLU A 277 13.07 4.47 -22.01
CA GLU A 277 13.56 5.16 -23.20
C GLU A 277 15.03 4.80 -23.43
N SER A 278 15.36 4.34 -24.64
CA SER A 278 16.65 3.80 -25.04
C SER A 278 17.79 4.85 -25.12
N LYS A 279 17.66 6.00 -24.46
CA LYS A 279 18.59 7.13 -24.56
C LYS A 279 19.63 7.25 -23.44
N PHE A 280 19.81 6.21 -22.62
CA PHE A 280 20.98 6.12 -21.73
C PHE A 280 21.64 4.75 -21.88
N LYS A 281 22.52 4.65 -22.88
CA LYS A 281 23.65 3.71 -22.81
C LYS A 281 24.63 4.34 -21.81
N PHE A 282 24.95 3.63 -20.74
CA PHE A 282 26.13 3.94 -19.93
C PHE A 282 27.39 3.64 -20.75
#